data_AF-A0A3P7I1Y3-F1
#
_entry.id   AF-A0A3P7I1Y3-F1
#
_cell.length_a   1.000
_cell.length_b   1.000
_cell.length_c   1.000
_cell.angle_alpha   90.00
_cell.angle_beta   90.00
_cell.angle_gamma   90.00
#
_symmetry.space_group_name_H-M   'P 1'
#
loop_
_entity.id
_entity.type
_entity.pdbx_description
1 polymer ?
#
loop_
_entity_poly.entity_id
_entity_poly.type
_entity_poly.pdbx_seq_one_letter_code
_entity_poly.pdbx_strand_id
1 'polypeptide(L)'
;MIVDLVSAARQANWENARDLLYRHWGSECPKLYAPNPDHPWEIAQDDKDINKALFVPLAGAFCADSAVTDSSLRPLIEKTGLSAETRRPGQICGHVFKNGELTYSCKVS
;
A
#
# COMPACT_ATOMS: atom_id res chain seq x y z
N MET A 1 -13.60 -9.04 -8.57
CA MET A 1 -12.37 -9.00 -7.75
C MET A 1 -12.52 -8.09 -6.55
N ILE A 2 -12.47 -6.75 -6.66
CA ILE A 2 -12.49 -5.88 -5.46
C ILE A 2 -13.78 -6.04 -4.63
N VAL A 3 -14.93 -6.22 -5.28
CA VAL A 3 -16.22 -6.48 -4.62
C VAL A 3 -16.16 -7.79 -3.80
N ASP A 4 -15.63 -8.86 -4.40
CA ASP A 4 -15.51 -10.17 -3.76
C ASP A 4 -14.51 -10.14 -2.60
N LEU A 5 -13.40 -9.43 -2.79
CA LEU A 5 -12.37 -9.23 -1.78
C LEU A 5 -12.90 -8.44 -0.57
N VAL A 6 -13.61 -7.34 -0.81
CA VAL A 6 -14.26 -6.54 0.24
C VAL A 6 -15.31 -7.37 0.97
N SER A 7 -16.09 -8.17 0.25
CA SER A 7 -17.07 -9.08 0.85
C SER A 7 -16.40 -10.12 1.77
N ALA A 8 -15.31 -10.73 1.33
CA ALA A 8 -14.53 -11.68 2.13
C ALA A 8 -13.93 -11.01 3.39
N ALA A 9 -13.39 -9.80 3.25
CA ALA A 9 -12.85 -9.03 4.37
C ALA A 9 -13.92 -8.65 5.39
N ARG A 10 -15.12 -8.22 4.93
CA ARG A 10 -16.27 -7.92 5.81
C ARG A 10 -16.75 -9.13 6.61
N GLN A 11 -16.61 -10.33 6.05
CA GLN A 11 -16.94 -11.60 6.71
C GLN A 11 -15.80 -12.15 7.59
N ALA A 12 -14.70 -11.41 7.73
CA ALA A 12 -13.46 -11.88 8.38
C ALA A 12 -12.92 -13.21 7.80
N ASN A 13 -13.25 -13.52 6.54
CA ASN A 13 -12.74 -14.69 5.85
C ASN A 13 -11.39 -14.35 5.20
N TRP A 14 -10.36 -14.28 6.03
CA TRP A 14 -9.01 -13.86 5.63
C TRP A 14 -8.32 -14.87 4.71
N GLU A 15 -8.65 -16.16 4.82
CA GLU A 15 -8.13 -17.19 3.91
C GLU A 15 -8.60 -16.95 2.48
N ASN A 16 -9.91 -16.72 2.29
CA ASN A 16 -10.46 -16.40 0.98
C ASN A 16 -9.95 -15.05 0.45
N ALA A 17 -9.87 -14.03 1.30
CA ALA A 17 -9.31 -12.73 0.92
C ALA A 17 -7.85 -12.84 0.45
N ARG A 18 -7.03 -13.64 1.15
CA ARG A 18 -5.65 -13.95 0.75
C ARG A 18 -5.61 -14.65 -0.60
N ASP A 19 -6.42 -15.67 -0.82
CA ASP A 19 -6.43 -16.42 -2.07
C ASP A 19 -6.89 -15.56 -3.25
N LEU A 20 -7.87 -14.66 -3.04
CA LEU A 20 -8.30 -13.69 -4.03
C LEU A 20 -7.19 -12.69 -4.39
N LEU A 21 -6.48 -12.15 -3.38
CA LEU A 21 -5.34 -11.27 -3.59
C LEU A 21 -4.20 -11.97 -4.32
N TYR A 22 -3.87 -13.20 -3.92
CA TYR A 22 -2.79 -13.96 -4.54
C TYR A 22 -3.07 -14.25 -6.02
N ARG A 23 -4.30 -14.67 -6.36
CA ARG A 23 -4.70 -14.87 -7.75
C ARG A 23 -4.67 -13.57 -8.56
N HIS A 24 -5.14 -12.47 -7.97
CA HIS A 24 -5.13 -11.16 -8.60
C HIS A 24 -3.70 -10.68 -8.89
N TRP A 25 -2.83 -10.68 -7.87
CA TRP A 25 -1.42 -10.29 -8.03
C TRP A 25 -0.66 -11.22 -8.97
N GLY A 26 -0.95 -12.53 -8.95
CA GLY A 26 -0.38 -13.47 -9.91
C GLY A 26 -0.70 -13.14 -11.37
N SER A 27 -1.85 -12.51 -11.64
CA SER A 27 -2.23 -12.02 -12.97
C SER A 27 -1.64 -10.64 -13.27
N GLU A 28 -1.63 -9.71 -12.31
CA GLU A 28 -1.26 -8.31 -12.58
C GLU A 28 0.24 -8.07 -12.54
N CYS A 29 0.99 -8.71 -11.63
CA CYS A 29 2.44 -8.49 -11.52
C CYS A 29 3.18 -8.80 -12.83
N PRO A 30 2.93 -9.91 -13.55
CA PRO A 30 3.59 -10.13 -14.84
C PRO A 30 3.35 -9.01 -15.87
N LYS A 31 2.20 -8.32 -15.81
CA LYS A 31 1.86 -7.22 -16.74
C LYS A 31 2.57 -5.93 -16.36
N LEU A 32 2.58 -5.60 -15.06
CA LEU A 32 3.21 -4.39 -14.52
C LEU A 32 4.74 -4.41 -14.61
N TYR A 33 5.32 -5.61 -14.54
CA TYR A 33 6.76 -5.84 -14.53
C TYR A 33 7.24 -6.46 -15.86
N ALA A 34 6.39 -6.49 -16.89
CA ALA A 34 6.79 -6.96 -18.21
C ALA A 34 7.91 -6.06 -18.77
N PRO A 35 9.00 -6.64 -19.30
CA PRO A 35 10.04 -5.85 -19.93
C PRO A 35 9.47 -5.15 -21.17
N ASN A 36 9.85 -3.87 -21.34
CA ASN A 36 9.52 -3.14 -22.56
C ASN A 36 10.28 -3.79 -23.74
N PRO A 37 9.60 -4.31 -24.78
CA PRO A 37 10.27 -4.96 -25.90
C PRO A 37 11.14 -4.01 -26.73
N ASP A 38 10.79 -2.72 -26.77
CA ASP A 38 11.52 -1.70 -27.53
C ASP A 38 12.73 -1.18 -26.75
N HIS A 39 12.62 -1.11 -25.41
CA HIS A 39 13.67 -0.66 -24.51
C HIS A 39 13.82 -1.55 -23.27
N PRO A 40 14.36 -2.79 -23.39
CA PRO A 40 14.41 -3.75 -22.29
C PRO A 40 15.28 -3.33 -21.08
N TRP A 41 16.19 -2.37 -21.27
CA TRP A 41 17.05 -1.82 -20.22
C TRP A 41 16.39 -0.67 -19.44
N GLU A 42 15.26 -0.15 -19.92
CA GLU A 42 14.49 0.87 -19.21
C GLU A 42 13.51 0.20 -18.24
N ILE A 43 13.83 0.28 -16.95
CA ILE A 43 12.91 -0.10 -15.88
C ILE A 43 12.10 1.16 -15.51
N ALA A 44 11.19 1.55 -16.38
CA ALA A 44 10.24 2.62 -16.09
C ALA A 44 8.94 2.00 -15.59
N GLN A 45 8.88 1.71 -14.28
CA GLN A 45 7.61 1.30 -13.69
C GLN A 45 6.78 2.54 -13.35
N ASP A 46 5.52 2.52 -13.73
CA ASP A 46 4.58 3.57 -13.35
C ASP A 46 3.99 3.25 -11.97
N ASP A 47 4.45 3.97 -10.94
CA ASP A 47 3.93 3.90 -9.58
C ASP A 47 2.39 4.04 -9.52
N LYS A 48 1.79 4.80 -10.45
CA LYS A 48 0.34 4.96 -10.53
C LYS A 48 -0.34 3.65 -10.89
N ASP A 49 0.21 2.92 -11.86
CA ASP A 49 -0.35 1.65 -12.31
C ASP A 49 -0.15 0.56 -11.25
N ILE A 50 1.00 0.55 -10.58
CA ILE A 50 1.25 -0.33 -9.42
C ILE A 50 0.23 -0.03 -8.30
N ASN A 51 0.05 1.25 -7.96
CA ASN A 51 -0.92 1.66 -6.93
C ASN A 51 -2.34 1.21 -7.29
N LYS A 52 -2.76 1.45 -8.52
CA LYS A 52 -4.09 1.09 -8.99
C LYS A 52 -4.31 -0.43 -9.03
N ALA A 53 -3.34 -1.18 -9.52
CA ALA A 53 -3.48 -2.62 -9.71
C ALA A 53 -3.29 -3.42 -8.42
N LEU A 54 -2.33 -3.05 -7.57
CA LEU A 54 -1.93 -3.86 -6.41
C LEU A 54 -2.48 -3.32 -5.08
N PHE A 55 -2.45 -2.00 -4.87
CA PHE A 55 -2.70 -1.39 -3.56
C PHE A 55 -4.14 -0.89 -3.38
N VAL A 56 -4.82 -0.39 -4.41
CA VAL A 56 -6.25 0.01 -4.34
C VAL A 56 -7.14 -1.17 -3.89
N PRO A 57 -7.02 -2.40 -4.40
CA PRO A 57 -7.80 -3.54 -3.91
C PRO A 57 -7.56 -3.83 -2.43
N LEU A 58 -6.31 -3.69 -1.98
CA LEU A 58 -5.91 -3.90 -0.60
C LEU A 58 -6.53 -2.82 0.32
N ALA A 59 -6.44 -1.55 -0.08
CA ALA A 59 -7.07 -0.45 0.63
C ALA A 59 -8.59 -0.64 0.73
N GLY A 60 -9.23 -1.09 -0.37
CA GLY A 60 -10.66 -1.37 -0.37
C GLY A 60 -11.04 -2.46 0.63
N ALA A 61 -10.27 -3.55 0.67
CA ALA A 61 -10.46 -4.64 1.62
C ALA A 61 -10.37 -4.16 3.08
N PHE A 62 -9.32 -3.41 3.43
CA PHE A 62 -9.09 -2.92 4.79
C PHE A 62 -10.07 -1.82 5.21
N CYS A 63 -10.46 -0.95 4.28
CA CYS A 63 -11.46 0.09 4.52
C CYS A 63 -12.89 -0.46 4.50
N ALA A 64 -13.06 -1.74 4.09
CA ALA A 64 -14.32 -2.41 3.82
C ALA A 64 -15.19 -1.64 2.81
N ASP A 65 -14.55 -1.07 1.78
CA ASP A 65 -15.17 -0.24 0.75
C ASP A 65 -14.71 -0.65 -0.65
N SER A 66 -15.65 -1.03 -1.51
CA SER A 66 -15.39 -1.42 -2.89
C SER A 66 -15.35 -0.25 -3.87
N ALA A 67 -15.73 0.96 -3.45
CA ALA A 67 -15.72 2.17 -4.27
C ALA A 67 -14.43 2.98 -4.13
N VAL A 68 -13.44 2.49 -3.36
CA VAL A 68 -12.18 3.22 -3.16
C VAL A 68 -11.42 3.37 -4.48
N THR A 69 -10.92 4.58 -4.73
CA THR A 69 -10.19 4.93 -5.96
C THR A 69 -8.71 5.15 -5.72
N ASP A 70 -8.28 5.30 -4.47
CA ASP A 70 -6.90 5.49 -4.07
C ASP A 70 -6.41 4.35 -3.16
N SER A 71 -5.10 4.26 -2.99
CA SER A 71 -4.44 3.27 -2.13
C SER A 71 -4.35 3.73 -0.66
N SER A 72 -5.12 4.75 -0.26
CA SER A 72 -5.05 5.35 1.06
C SER A 72 -5.76 4.52 2.12
N LEU A 73 -5.11 4.38 3.26
CA LEU A 73 -5.70 3.78 4.47
C LEU A 73 -6.26 4.83 5.44
N ARG A 74 -6.39 6.10 5.02
CA ARG A 74 -7.00 7.17 5.84
C ARG A 74 -8.36 6.79 6.44
N PRO A 75 -9.30 6.18 5.69
CA PRO A 75 -10.58 5.79 6.26
C PRO A 75 -10.46 4.78 7.40
N LEU A 76 -9.44 3.90 7.36
CA LEU A 76 -9.16 2.97 8.45
C LEU A 76 -8.58 3.68 9.67
N ILE A 77 -7.64 4.60 9.46
CA ILE A 77 -7.03 5.42 10.52
C ILE A 77 -8.11 6.20 11.28
N GLU A 78 -9.00 6.87 10.55
CA GLU A 78 -10.13 7.63 11.11
C GLU A 78 -11.07 6.72 11.93
N LYS A 79 -11.41 5.52 11.43
CA LYS A 79 -12.24 4.54 12.16
C LYS A 79 -11.62 4.08 13.48
N THR A 80 -10.30 4.09 13.60
CA THR A 80 -9.59 3.70 14.84
C THR A 80 -9.42 4.85 15.84
N GLY A 81 -9.90 6.05 15.54
CA GLY A 81 -9.73 7.24 16.38
C GLY A 81 -8.30 7.78 16.40
N LEU A 82 -7.44 7.31 15.48
CA LEU A 82 -6.10 7.82 15.29
C LEU A 82 -6.17 9.05 14.37
N SER A 83 -5.56 10.17 14.78
CA SER A 83 -5.46 11.37 13.95
C SER A 83 -4.28 11.22 12.98
N ALA A 84 -4.55 11.39 11.69
CA ALA A 84 -3.49 11.51 10.68
C ALA A 84 -2.79 12.88 10.75
N GLU A 85 -3.43 13.91 11.32
CA GLU A 85 -2.86 15.27 11.42
C GLU A 85 -1.64 15.36 12.34
N THR A 86 -1.49 14.43 13.29
CA THR A 86 -0.30 14.35 14.16
C THR A 86 0.90 13.67 13.49
N ARG A 87 0.72 13.01 12.34
CA ARG A 87 1.81 12.35 11.60
C ARG A 87 2.20 13.21 10.41
N ARG A 88 3.18 14.10 10.61
CA ARG A 88 3.82 14.82 9.50
C ARG A 88 4.42 13.78 8.54
N PRO A 89 4.10 13.83 7.23
CA PRO A 89 4.75 12.96 6.26
C PRO A 89 6.27 13.24 6.31
N GLY A 90 7.08 12.18 6.42
CA GLY A 90 8.53 12.30 6.28
C GLY A 90 9.42 12.17 7.52
N GLN A 91 8.89 11.85 8.71
CA GLN A 91 9.76 11.59 9.86
C GLN A 91 10.32 10.16 9.85
N ILE A 92 11.49 10.00 9.23
CA ILE A 92 12.36 8.85 9.49
C ILE A 92 13.17 9.18 10.73
N CYS A 93 12.83 8.56 11.86
CA CYS A 93 13.61 8.67 13.09
C CYS A 93 14.68 7.58 13.07
N GLY A 94 15.93 7.98 12.85
CA GLY A 94 17.09 7.09 12.86
C GLY A 94 18.00 7.36 14.05
N HIS A 95 18.78 6.36 14.44
CA HIS A 95 19.85 6.54 15.40
C HIS A 95 20.98 7.34 14.74
N VAL A 96 21.33 8.49 15.31
CA VAL A 96 22.49 9.26 14.88
C VAL A 96 23.40 9.40 16.10
N PHE A 97 24.66 9.00 15.96
CA PHE A 97 25.69 9.33 16.94
C PHE A 97 26.16 10.76 16.68
N LYS A 98 25.96 11.66 17.64
CA LYS A 98 26.54 13.01 17.63
C LYS A 98 27.19 13.25 18.99
N ASN A 99 28.43 13.74 18.97
CA ASN A 99 29.23 14.08 20.16
C ASN A 99 29.43 12.92 21.16
N GLY A 100 29.51 11.68 20.68
CA GLY A 100 29.75 10.51 21.54
C GLY A 100 28.52 9.99 22.29
N GLU A 101 27.35 10.61 22.10
CA GLU A 101 26.09 10.16 22.68
C GLU A 101 25.08 9.72 21.61
N LEU A 102 24.29 8.70 21.96
CA LEU A 102 23.21 8.19 21.13
C LEU A 102 22.06 9.21 21.16
N THR A 103 21.85 9.94 20.07
CA THR A 103 20.77 10.92 19.97
C THR A 103 19.72 10.48 18.96
N TYR A 104 18.45 10.60 19.35
CA TYR A 104 17.33 10.40 18.45
C TYR A 104 17.11 11.69 17.66
N SER A 105 17.27 11.62 16.34
CA SER A 105 16.92 12.74 15.47
C SER A 105 15.96 12.28 14.40
N CYS A 106 14.80 12.92 14.33
CA CYS A 106 13.85 12.74 13.24
C CYS A 106 14.14 13.84 12.23
N LYS A 107 14.65 13.47 11.05
CA LYS A 107 14.77 14.40 9.93
C LYS A 107 13.40 14.57 9.27
N VAL A 108 13.07 15.79 8.90
CA VAL A 108 11.92 16.11 8.06
C VAL A 108 12.40 16.03 6.62
N SER A 109 11.82 15.13 5.83
CA SER A 109 11.94 15.11 4.36
C SER A 109 10.90 16.01 3.73
#